data_AF-A0A521R7B8-F1
#
_entry.id   AF-A0A521R7B8-F1
#
_cell.length_a   1.000
_cell.length_b   1.000
_cell.length_c   1.000
_cell.angle_alpha   90.00
_cell.angle_beta   90.00
_cell.angle_gamma   90.00
#
_symmetry.space_group_name_H-M   'P 1'
#
loop_
_entity.id
_entity.type
_entity.pdbx_description
1 polymer ?
#
loop_
_entity_poly.entity_id
_entity_poly.type
_entity_poly.pdbx_seq_one_letter_code
_entity_poly.pdbx_strand_id
1 'polypeptide(L)'
;MMFRSVAFRKGLILLLEPRKNAPQEPTARSQPVPDTAAYTVPDLAGWGLDLSRYSVFVPSDPFEDRVGPFFFHIGADARAADAVHCVLPTHAAHANYAGGVHGGALLTFADYALCLIAGRAADGGTNSSFALTVSIACEFVDAAKIGPPLEARGEPLQVTGRLAFARGRITQEGRTVALWSGVCRHVARAKAMARKDENAPRHIEAKSVEQVVPAGFELFDKASAYSRGIGPVYVRQEADDVSLVQPTGLHMCNSGGALHGGYMMSFADTAITRAASLVTGMAPSTVSFAAEFLSAGDPTVPITTRVEIPRRGKSIAFLRGLLEQNGRALLSYSATMLLRPRG
;
A
#
# COMPACT_ATOMS: atom_id res chain seq x y z
N MET A 1 -3.32 -34.00 66.90
CA MET A 1 -2.50 -33.20 67.85
C MET A 1 -2.82 -31.74 67.59
N MET A 2 -3.52 -31.10 68.52
CA MET A 2 -4.23 -29.83 68.32
C MET A 2 -3.57 -28.70 69.12
N PHE A 3 -3.49 -27.53 68.47
CA PHE A 3 -3.35 -26.14 68.97
C PHE A 3 -2.11 -25.70 69.76
N ARG A 4 -1.48 -24.58 69.32
CA ARG A 4 -1.78 -23.22 69.82
C ARG A 4 -0.96 -22.11 69.12
N SER A 5 -1.53 -20.89 69.20
CA SER A 5 -0.87 -19.56 69.19
C SER A 5 -0.71 -18.87 67.82
N VAL A 6 -0.81 -17.54 67.60
CA VAL A 6 -1.29 -16.35 68.35
C VAL A 6 -1.36 -15.17 67.35
N ALA A 7 -2.29 -14.24 67.61
CA ALA A 7 -2.39 -12.81 67.27
C ALA A 7 -2.03 -12.21 65.89
N PHE A 8 -3.04 -11.51 65.36
CA PHE A 8 -2.97 -10.41 64.40
C PHE A 8 -2.06 -9.25 64.88
N ARG A 9 -1.17 -8.77 64.00
CA ARG A 9 -0.61 -7.41 64.04
C ARG A 9 -0.73 -6.74 62.68
N LYS A 10 -0.98 -5.43 62.75
CA LYS A 10 -1.33 -4.49 61.69
C LYS A 10 -0.32 -4.47 60.54
N GLY A 11 -0.87 -4.31 59.33
CA GLY A 11 -0.15 -4.33 58.07
C GLY A 11 0.92 -3.24 57.94
N LEU A 12 2.04 -3.67 57.36
CA LEU A 12 3.04 -2.83 56.73
C LEU A 12 3.08 -3.29 55.26
N ILE A 13 2.51 -2.48 54.37
CA ILE A 13 2.62 -2.67 52.93
C ILE A 13 4.07 -2.34 52.57
N LEU A 14 4.88 -3.34 52.27
CA LEU A 14 6.16 -3.14 51.60
C LEU A 14 5.86 -2.65 50.18
N LEU A 15 5.93 -1.33 49.99
CA LEU A 15 6.09 -0.71 48.68
C LEU A 15 7.47 -1.13 48.15
N LEU A 16 7.50 -2.17 47.32
CA LEU A 16 8.65 -2.46 46.46
C LEU A 16 8.77 -1.31 45.45
N GLU A 17 9.85 -0.55 45.53
CA GLU A 17 10.17 0.47 44.52
C GLU A 17 10.28 -0.18 43.12
N PRO A 18 9.74 0.45 42.06
CA PRO A 18 9.88 -0.08 40.71
C PRO A 18 11.35 -0.01 40.29
N ARG A 19 11.86 -1.13 39.73
CA ARG A 19 13.21 -1.20 39.14
C ARG A 19 13.39 -0.07 38.12
N LYS A 20 14.39 0.78 38.37
CA LYS A 20 14.74 1.95 37.55
C LYS A 20 15.30 1.67 36.14
N ASN A 21 15.23 0.46 35.61
CA ASN A 21 15.79 0.11 34.29
C ASN A 21 14.87 -0.86 33.53
N ALA A 22 13.68 -0.39 33.13
CA ALA A 22 12.98 -0.97 31.99
C ALA A 22 13.58 -0.32 30.71
N PRO A 23 13.88 -1.08 29.65
CA PRO A 23 14.24 -0.47 28.37
C PRO A 23 13.09 0.43 27.92
N GLN A 24 13.40 1.71 27.64
CA GLN A 24 12.42 2.65 27.09
C GLN A 24 11.87 2.05 25.79
N GLU A 25 10.55 1.92 25.71
CA GLU A 25 9.88 1.60 24.45
C GLU A 25 10.30 2.64 23.40
N PRO A 26 10.67 2.23 22.18
CA PRO A 26 11.03 3.18 21.15
C PRO A 26 9.80 4.01 20.79
N THR A 27 9.74 5.25 21.28
CA THR A 27 8.80 6.25 20.79
C THR A 27 9.22 6.60 19.38
N ALA A 28 8.39 6.19 18.41
CA ALA A 28 8.58 6.53 17.02
C ALA A 28 8.24 8.02 16.85
N ARG A 29 9.20 8.91 17.16
CA ARG A 29 9.15 10.27 16.62
C ARG A 29 9.08 10.12 15.11
N SER A 30 8.00 10.61 14.51
CA SER A 30 7.87 10.70 13.06
C SER A 30 9.10 11.41 12.53
N GLN A 31 10.05 10.67 11.94
CA GLN A 31 11.08 11.30 11.15
C GLN A 31 10.34 12.07 10.04
N PRO A 32 10.71 13.33 9.77
CA PRO A 32 10.08 14.09 8.70
C PRO A 32 10.20 13.29 7.42
N VAL A 33 9.04 12.83 6.92
CA VAL A 33 8.98 12.11 5.65
C VAL A 33 9.41 13.10 4.57
N PRO A 34 10.43 12.79 3.76
CA PRO A 34 10.92 13.71 2.75
C PRO A 34 9.77 14.16 1.85
N ASP A 35 9.70 15.46 1.61
CA ASP A 35 8.67 16.06 0.79
C ASP A 35 8.88 15.62 -0.66
N THR A 36 7.99 14.77 -1.16
CA THR A 36 8.03 14.30 -2.55
C THR A 36 7.53 15.37 -3.53
N ALA A 37 7.04 16.52 -3.03
CA ALA A 37 6.55 17.62 -3.86
C ALA A 37 7.65 18.35 -4.68
N ALA A 38 8.93 18.02 -4.49
CA ALA A 38 10.04 18.69 -5.17
C ALA A 38 10.59 17.94 -6.40
N TYR A 39 9.89 16.93 -6.95
CA TYR A 39 10.32 16.32 -8.21
C TYR A 39 9.77 17.10 -9.40
N THR A 40 10.67 17.65 -10.21
CA THR A 40 10.30 18.22 -11.50
C THR A 40 9.69 17.11 -12.36
N VAL A 41 8.45 17.29 -12.82
CA VAL A 41 7.83 16.35 -13.76
C VAL A 41 8.77 16.23 -14.95
N PRO A 42 9.30 15.01 -15.25
CA PRO A 42 10.16 14.81 -16.41
C PRO A 42 9.48 15.34 -17.67
N ASP A 43 10.27 15.79 -18.67
CA ASP A 43 9.71 16.18 -19.96
C ASP A 43 9.00 14.99 -20.61
N LEU A 44 7.68 14.95 -20.47
CA LEU A 44 6.83 13.91 -21.04
C LEU A 44 6.63 14.09 -22.54
N ALA A 45 6.82 15.31 -23.07
CA ALA A 45 6.71 15.56 -24.51
C ALA A 45 7.83 14.84 -25.28
N GLY A 46 9.03 14.72 -24.68
CA GLY A 46 10.12 13.89 -25.20
C GLY A 46 9.77 12.40 -25.34
N TRP A 47 8.72 11.93 -24.67
CA TRP A 47 8.18 10.58 -24.78
C TRP A 47 6.90 10.50 -25.64
N GLY A 48 6.56 11.57 -26.37
CA GLY A 48 5.37 11.65 -27.21
C GLY A 48 4.06 11.85 -26.43
N LEU A 49 4.14 12.28 -25.16
CA LEU A 49 2.99 12.49 -24.29
C LEU A 49 2.66 13.99 -24.17
N ASP A 50 1.65 14.42 -24.92
CA ASP A 50 1.11 15.77 -24.88
C ASP A 50 0.19 15.95 -23.66
N LEU A 51 0.74 16.47 -22.56
CA LEU A 51 0.01 16.68 -21.31
C LEU A 51 -1.21 17.60 -21.42
N SER A 52 -1.36 18.41 -22.48
CA SER A 52 -2.57 19.22 -22.67
C SER A 52 -3.83 18.37 -22.88
N ARG A 53 -3.65 17.09 -23.20
CA ARG A 53 -4.73 16.11 -23.35
C ARG A 53 -5.02 15.35 -22.06
N TYR A 54 -4.22 15.55 -21.02
CA TYR A 54 -4.33 14.80 -19.79
C TYR A 54 -4.93 15.63 -18.66
N SER A 55 -5.61 14.94 -17.76
CA SER A 55 -6.15 15.45 -16.51
C SER A 55 -5.43 14.77 -15.34
N VAL A 56 -5.48 15.41 -14.18
CA VAL A 56 -5.14 14.80 -12.90
C VAL A 56 -6.43 14.47 -12.14
N PHE A 57 -6.37 13.50 -11.23
CA PHE A 57 -7.54 13.14 -10.46
C PHE A 57 -7.97 14.28 -9.54
N VAL A 58 -9.28 14.52 -9.49
CA VAL A 58 -9.90 15.52 -8.60
C VAL A 58 -11.03 14.80 -7.86
N PRO A 59 -11.18 14.97 -6.54
CA PRO A 59 -10.35 15.78 -5.67
C PRO A 59 -8.98 15.13 -5.43
N SER A 60 -8.02 15.92 -4.95
CA SER A 60 -6.69 15.44 -4.57
C SER A 60 -6.78 14.20 -3.67
N ASP A 61 -5.94 13.23 -3.99
CA ASP A 61 -5.77 11.96 -3.28
C ASP A 61 -4.38 11.97 -2.65
N PRO A 62 -4.26 12.05 -1.30
CA PRO A 62 -2.97 12.24 -0.66
C PRO A 62 -1.90 11.18 -0.98
N PHE A 63 -2.31 9.92 -1.17
CA PHE A 63 -1.36 8.86 -1.49
C PHE A 63 -0.99 8.88 -2.98
N GLU A 64 -1.96 9.08 -3.87
CA GLU A 64 -1.66 9.23 -5.30
C GLU A 64 -0.81 10.47 -5.57
N ASP A 65 -1.04 11.60 -4.90
CA ASP A 65 -0.24 12.81 -5.04
C ASP A 65 1.21 12.61 -4.57
N ARG A 66 1.41 11.73 -3.58
CA ARG A 66 2.75 11.36 -3.10
C ARG A 66 3.50 10.46 -4.08
N VAL A 67 2.82 9.49 -4.68
CA VAL A 67 3.40 8.56 -5.67
C VAL A 67 3.42 9.17 -7.07
N GLY A 68 2.60 10.18 -7.31
CA GLY A 68 2.39 10.79 -8.61
C GLY A 68 3.35 11.94 -8.90
N PRO A 69 2.96 12.84 -9.81
CA PRO A 69 1.60 12.99 -10.33
C PRO A 69 1.14 11.86 -11.25
N PHE A 70 -0.12 11.43 -11.10
CA PHE A 70 -0.80 10.55 -12.05
C PHE A 70 -1.61 11.37 -13.03
N PHE A 71 -1.43 11.06 -14.32
CA PHE A 71 -2.15 11.69 -15.41
C PHE A 71 -3.07 10.69 -16.07
N PHE A 72 -4.21 11.16 -16.57
CA PHE A 72 -5.09 10.33 -17.39
C PHE A 72 -5.73 11.10 -18.54
N HIS A 73 -5.99 10.41 -19.64
CA HIS A 73 -6.82 10.86 -20.75
C HIS A 73 -7.95 9.85 -20.97
N ILE A 74 -9.14 10.33 -21.34
CA ILE A 74 -10.31 9.50 -21.63
C ILE A 74 -10.76 9.79 -23.06
N GLY A 75 -10.86 8.74 -23.87
CA GLY A 75 -11.42 8.79 -25.21
C GLY A 75 -12.94 9.04 -25.21
N ALA A 76 -13.52 9.08 -26.41
CA ALA A 76 -14.92 9.46 -26.59
C ALA A 76 -15.92 8.49 -25.91
N ASP A 77 -15.61 7.19 -25.91
CA ASP A 77 -16.41 6.17 -25.23
C ASP A 77 -15.60 5.55 -24.10
N ALA A 78 -15.89 5.94 -22.86
CA ALA A 78 -15.22 5.43 -21.67
C ALA A 78 -15.45 3.93 -21.42
N ARG A 79 -16.37 3.28 -22.15
CA ARG A 79 -16.61 1.83 -22.10
C ARG A 79 -15.83 1.05 -23.15
N ALA A 80 -15.21 1.71 -24.10
CA ALA A 80 -14.38 1.03 -25.10
C ALA A 80 -13.05 0.57 -24.48
N ALA A 81 -12.50 -0.52 -25.02
CA ALA A 81 -11.17 -0.99 -24.67
C ALA A 81 -10.13 0.10 -24.96
N ASP A 82 -9.16 0.24 -24.05
CA ASP A 82 -8.07 1.22 -24.10
C ASP A 82 -8.52 2.70 -24.19
N ALA A 83 -9.80 2.99 -23.90
CA ALA A 83 -10.32 4.36 -23.91
C ALA A 83 -9.73 5.23 -22.80
N VAL A 84 -9.36 4.63 -21.68
CA VAL A 84 -8.67 5.33 -20.59
C VAL A 84 -7.18 5.03 -20.69
N HIS A 85 -6.38 6.10 -20.75
CA HIS A 85 -4.93 6.01 -20.76
C HIS A 85 -4.37 6.75 -19.55
N CYS A 86 -3.75 6.03 -18.63
CA CYS A 86 -3.06 6.58 -17.46
C CYS A 86 -1.56 6.65 -17.69
N VAL A 87 -0.89 7.64 -17.10
CA VAL A 87 0.55 7.86 -17.17
C VAL A 87 1.10 8.18 -15.78
N LEU A 88 2.23 7.54 -15.45
CA LEU A 88 3.05 7.82 -14.27
C LEU A 88 4.49 8.13 -14.71
N PRO A 89 4.97 9.38 -14.60
CA PRO A 89 6.39 9.68 -14.75
C PRO A 89 7.22 8.96 -13.68
N THR A 90 8.33 8.34 -14.05
CA THR A 90 9.17 7.63 -13.07
C THR A 90 10.35 8.49 -12.63
N HIS A 91 10.58 8.57 -11.31
CA HIS A 91 11.70 9.30 -10.71
C HIS A 91 12.31 8.49 -9.56
N ALA A 92 13.44 8.96 -9.02
CA ALA A 92 14.24 8.21 -8.05
C ALA A 92 13.48 7.75 -6.79
N ALA A 93 12.40 8.45 -6.39
CA ALA A 93 11.58 8.02 -5.26
C ALA A 93 10.81 6.72 -5.55
N HIS A 94 10.62 6.34 -6.81
CA HIS A 94 10.00 5.06 -7.18
C HIS A 94 10.96 3.87 -7.12
N ALA A 95 12.24 4.11 -6.81
CA ALA A 95 13.25 3.07 -6.91
C ALA A 95 13.12 2.00 -5.82
N ASN A 96 13.22 0.74 -6.25
CA ASN A 96 13.51 -0.41 -5.41
C ASN A 96 15.01 -0.55 -5.13
N TYR A 97 15.40 -1.58 -4.36
CA TYR A 97 16.80 -1.81 -3.99
C TYR A 97 17.69 -2.22 -5.18
N ALA A 98 17.09 -2.68 -6.28
CA ALA A 98 17.78 -3.05 -7.51
C ALA A 98 17.84 -1.90 -8.54
N GLY A 99 17.35 -0.70 -8.19
CA GLY A 99 17.37 0.49 -9.05
C GLY A 99 16.24 0.58 -10.08
N GLY A 100 15.35 -0.42 -10.15
CA GLY A 100 14.13 -0.36 -10.97
C GLY A 100 12.94 0.24 -10.20
N VAL A 101 11.79 0.35 -10.85
CA VAL A 101 10.53 0.77 -10.17
C VAL A 101 10.11 -0.29 -9.15
N HIS A 102 9.65 0.16 -7.98
CA HIS A 102 9.18 -0.71 -6.90
C HIS A 102 7.90 -1.46 -7.26
N GLY A 103 7.78 -2.72 -6.82
CA GLY A 103 6.59 -3.55 -7.02
C GLY A 103 5.33 -2.87 -6.49
N GLY A 104 5.36 -2.39 -5.24
CA GLY A 104 4.34 -1.51 -4.66
C GLY A 104 3.96 -0.28 -5.49
N ALA A 105 4.91 0.39 -6.16
CA ALA A 105 4.60 1.52 -7.04
C ALA A 105 3.82 1.07 -8.29
N LEU A 106 4.20 -0.07 -8.88
CA LEU A 106 3.46 -0.69 -9.98
C LEU A 106 2.06 -1.15 -9.55
N LEU A 107 1.93 -1.73 -8.35
CA LEU A 107 0.62 -2.12 -7.79
C LEU A 107 -0.28 -0.90 -7.56
N THR A 108 0.29 0.19 -7.04
CA THR A 108 -0.43 1.46 -6.87
C THR A 108 -0.90 2.01 -8.21
N PHE A 109 -0.04 1.98 -9.23
CA PHE A 109 -0.42 2.46 -10.57
C PHE A 109 -1.45 1.54 -11.25
N ALA A 110 -1.40 0.23 -11.02
CA ALA A 110 -2.43 -0.71 -11.46
C ALA A 110 -3.78 -0.44 -10.78
N ASP A 111 -3.78 -0.20 -9.46
CA ASP A 111 -4.96 0.16 -8.67
C ASP A 111 -5.62 1.44 -9.19
N TYR A 112 -4.80 2.46 -9.47
CA TYR A 112 -5.23 3.72 -10.06
C TYR A 112 -5.91 3.50 -11.41
N ALA A 113 -5.26 2.78 -12.33
CA ALA A 113 -5.81 2.49 -13.65
C ALA A 113 -7.11 1.68 -13.56
N LEU A 114 -7.15 0.65 -12.70
CA LEU A 114 -8.33 -0.16 -12.44
C LEU A 114 -9.50 0.69 -11.96
N CYS A 115 -9.30 1.50 -10.91
CA CYS A 115 -10.35 2.36 -10.36
C CYS A 115 -10.85 3.38 -11.39
N LEU A 116 -9.96 3.97 -12.17
CA LEU A 116 -10.33 4.95 -13.17
C LEU A 116 -11.14 4.31 -14.31
N ILE A 117 -10.68 3.18 -14.86
CA ILE A 117 -11.38 2.45 -15.93
C ILE A 117 -12.76 1.97 -15.44
N ALA A 118 -12.80 1.31 -14.27
CA ALA A 118 -14.03 0.77 -13.71
C ALA A 118 -15.05 1.87 -13.37
N GLY A 119 -14.59 2.97 -12.76
CA GLY A 119 -15.44 4.11 -12.40
C GLY A 119 -16.04 4.80 -13.62
N ARG A 120 -15.25 5.01 -14.67
CA ARG A 120 -15.71 5.68 -15.90
C ARG A 120 -16.61 4.79 -16.74
N ALA A 121 -16.38 3.48 -16.75
CA ALA A 121 -17.31 2.55 -17.37
C ALA A 121 -18.68 2.56 -16.66
N ALA A 122 -18.68 2.67 -15.33
CA ALA A 122 -19.90 2.67 -14.52
C ALA A 122 -20.74 3.93 -14.69
N ASP A 123 -20.12 5.10 -14.87
CA ASP A 123 -20.82 6.38 -14.99
C ASP A 123 -20.87 6.97 -16.42
N GLY A 124 -20.34 6.25 -17.40
CA GLY A 124 -20.31 6.68 -18.81
C GLY A 124 -19.33 7.84 -19.06
N GLY A 125 -18.29 7.99 -18.23
CA GLY A 125 -17.29 9.05 -18.36
C GLY A 125 -17.71 10.39 -17.74
N THR A 126 -18.85 10.44 -17.04
CA THR A 126 -19.40 11.68 -16.46
C THR A 126 -18.68 12.14 -15.19
N ASN A 127 -17.77 11.32 -14.65
CA ASN A 127 -17.07 11.55 -13.39
C ASN A 127 -18.03 11.74 -12.19
N SER A 128 -19.20 11.10 -12.24
CA SER A 128 -20.20 11.10 -11.19
C SER A 128 -20.10 9.87 -10.27
N SER A 129 -19.19 8.94 -10.55
CA SER A 129 -18.90 7.77 -9.71
C SER A 129 -17.43 7.68 -9.28
N PHE A 130 -17.22 7.22 -8.04
CA PHE A 130 -15.94 6.69 -7.59
C PHE A 130 -15.96 5.17 -7.58
N ALA A 131 -14.83 4.58 -7.98
CA ALA A 131 -14.55 3.17 -7.83
C ALA A 131 -13.65 2.95 -6.61
N LEU A 132 -13.91 1.88 -5.86
CA LEU A 132 -13.06 1.39 -4.80
C LEU A 132 -12.72 -0.06 -5.14
N THR A 133 -11.43 -0.39 -5.17
CA THR A 133 -10.98 -1.76 -5.44
C THR A 133 -11.51 -2.72 -4.37
N VAL A 134 -12.09 -3.83 -4.84
CA VAL A 134 -12.56 -4.96 -4.03
C VAL A 134 -11.56 -6.09 -4.12
N SER A 135 -11.07 -6.37 -5.33
CA SER A 135 -9.97 -7.31 -5.55
C SER A 135 -9.14 -6.90 -6.77
N ILE A 136 -7.87 -7.28 -6.75
CA ILE A 136 -6.96 -7.08 -7.87
C ILE A 136 -5.91 -8.21 -7.88
N ALA A 137 -5.59 -8.70 -9.07
CA ALA A 137 -4.47 -9.58 -9.33
C ALA A 137 -3.55 -8.93 -10.36
N CYS A 138 -2.24 -9.02 -10.13
CA CYS A 138 -1.19 -8.47 -10.98
C CYS A 138 -0.12 -9.52 -11.27
N GLU A 139 0.28 -9.64 -12.53
CA GLU A 139 1.44 -10.41 -12.95
C GLU A 139 2.55 -9.48 -13.44
N PHE A 140 3.74 -9.60 -12.86
CA PHE A 140 4.92 -8.83 -13.22
C PHE A 140 5.71 -9.60 -14.29
N VAL A 141 5.66 -9.10 -15.52
CA VAL A 141 6.23 -9.79 -16.70
C VAL A 141 7.61 -9.26 -17.07
N ASP A 142 7.93 -8.01 -16.73
CA ASP A 142 9.23 -7.39 -16.96
C ASP A 142 9.53 -6.32 -15.88
N ALA A 143 10.80 -5.94 -15.75
CA ALA A 143 11.23 -4.88 -14.85
C ALA A 143 11.02 -3.49 -15.48
N ALA A 144 10.43 -2.58 -14.72
CA ALA A 144 10.37 -1.16 -15.07
C ALA A 144 11.60 -0.40 -14.57
N LYS A 145 12.02 0.60 -15.36
CA LYS A 145 13.18 1.45 -15.11
C LYS A 145 12.75 2.84 -14.62
N ILE A 146 13.64 3.51 -13.91
CA ILE A 146 13.51 4.93 -13.56
C ILE A 146 13.91 5.79 -14.76
N GLY A 147 13.16 6.87 -15.03
CA GLY A 147 13.35 7.78 -16.16
C GLY A 147 12.14 7.76 -17.11
N PRO A 148 11.99 6.73 -17.97
CA PRO A 148 10.85 6.64 -18.89
C PRO A 148 9.51 6.53 -18.14
N PRO A 149 8.42 7.14 -18.63
CA PRO A 149 7.12 7.04 -17.99
C PRO A 149 6.56 5.62 -18.08
N LEU A 150 5.74 5.26 -17.11
CA LEU A 150 4.85 4.11 -17.17
C LEU A 150 3.52 4.55 -17.77
N GLU A 151 2.97 3.72 -18.64
CA GLU A 151 1.65 3.89 -19.24
C GLU A 151 0.74 2.73 -18.84
N ALA A 152 -0.51 2.99 -18.49
CA ALA A 152 -1.50 1.95 -18.23
C ALA A 152 -2.75 2.15 -19.08
N ARG A 153 -3.24 1.05 -19.65
CA ARG A 153 -4.50 0.98 -20.41
C ARG A 153 -5.19 -0.33 -20.10
N GLY A 154 -6.48 -0.42 -20.40
CA GLY A 154 -7.26 -1.61 -20.17
C GLY A 154 -8.67 -1.52 -20.73
N GLU A 155 -9.46 -2.56 -20.50
CA GLU A 155 -10.83 -2.65 -20.94
C GLU A 155 -11.77 -2.92 -19.75
N PRO A 156 -12.90 -2.22 -19.67
CA PRO A 156 -13.98 -2.63 -18.79
C PRO A 156 -14.65 -3.87 -19.37
N LEU A 157 -14.86 -4.89 -18.54
CA LEU A 157 -15.45 -6.17 -18.93
C LEU A 157 -16.96 -6.17 -18.71
N GLN A 158 -17.39 -5.73 -17.52
CA GLN A 158 -18.80 -5.72 -17.14
C GLN A 158 -19.06 -4.70 -16.04
N VAL A 159 -20.25 -4.09 -16.05
CA VAL A 159 -20.77 -3.29 -14.93
C VAL A 159 -22.09 -3.92 -14.48
N THR A 160 -22.20 -4.27 -13.20
CA THR A 160 -23.38 -4.92 -12.62
C THR A 160 -23.77 -4.27 -11.30
N GLY A 161 -24.94 -3.64 -11.22
CA GLY A 161 -25.48 -3.08 -9.98
C GLY A 161 -24.53 -2.09 -9.27
N ARG A 162 -23.63 -2.60 -8.41
CA ARG A 162 -22.60 -1.85 -7.68
C ARG A 162 -21.16 -2.27 -7.99
N LEU A 163 -20.94 -3.22 -8.89
CA LEU A 163 -19.63 -3.76 -9.23
C LEU A 163 -19.26 -3.42 -10.68
N ALA A 164 -17.98 -3.18 -10.91
CA ALA A 164 -17.41 -2.99 -12.23
C ALA A 164 -16.13 -3.83 -12.34
N PHE A 165 -16.01 -4.58 -13.42
CA PHE A 165 -14.93 -5.53 -13.69
C PHE A 165 -14.06 -4.95 -14.80
N ALA A 166 -12.74 -5.01 -14.64
CA ALA A 166 -11.81 -4.55 -15.67
C ALA A 166 -10.51 -5.34 -15.65
N ARG A 167 -9.80 -5.30 -16.77
CA ARG A 167 -8.43 -5.81 -16.89
C ARG A 167 -7.59 -4.89 -17.76
N GLY A 168 -6.27 -5.00 -17.66
CA GLY A 168 -5.38 -4.20 -18.46
C GLY A 168 -3.92 -4.54 -18.27
N ARG A 169 -3.08 -3.60 -18.66
CA ARG A 169 -1.62 -3.74 -18.66
C ARG A 169 -0.95 -2.42 -18.29
N ILE A 170 0.22 -2.54 -17.71
CA ILE A 170 1.20 -1.47 -17.57
C ILE A 170 2.31 -1.74 -18.60
N THR A 171 2.66 -0.71 -19.36
CA THR A 171 3.74 -0.72 -20.35
C THR A 171 4.76 0.36 -20.07
N GLN A 172 6.01 0.15 -20.50
CA GLN A 172 7.05 1.16 -20.52
C GLN A 172 7.82 1.02 -21.83
N GLU A 173 7.97 2.12 -22.58
CA GLU A 173 8.64 2.12 -23.89
C GLU A 173 8.08 1.03 -24.84
N GLY A 174 6.75 0.86 -24.84
CA GLY A 174 6.06 -0.16 -25.65
C GLY A 174 6.17 -1.61 -25.15
N ARG A 175 6.97 -1.91 -24.12
CA ARG A 175 7.08 -3.25 -23.53
C ARG A 175 6.11 -3.42 -22.37
N THR A 176 5.48 -4.58 -22.26
CA THR A 176 4.64 -4.91 -21.10
C THR A 176 5.51 -5.13 -19.88
N VAL A 177 5.16 -4.45 -18.78
CA VAL A 177 5.81 -4.55 -17.46
C VAL A 177 4.96 -5.38 -16.52
N ALA A 178 3.65 -5.12 -16.51
CA ALA A 178 2.70 -5.88 -15.70
C ALA A 178 1.35 -6.04 -16.39
N LEU A 179 0.64 -7.10 -16.05
CA LEU A 179 -0.76 -7.32 -16.36
C LEU A 179 -1.57 -7.17 -15.08
N TRP A 180 -2.83 -6.75 -15.19
CA TRP A 180 -3.71 -6.68 -14.03
C TRP A 180 -5.15 -7.00 -14.41
N SER A 181 -5.90 -7.55 -13.45
CA SER A 181 -7.35 -7.71 -13.52
C SER A 181 -7.97 -7.51 -12.15
N GLY A 182 -9.17 -6.97 -12.09
CA GLY A 182 -9.78 -6.67 -10.82
C GLY A 182 -11.25 -6.29 -10.87
N VAL A 183 -11.79 -6.11 -9.68
CA VAL A 183 -13.18 -5.74 -9.43
C VAL A 183 -13.19 -4.52 -8.56
N CYS A 184 -13.96 -3.51 -8.96
CA CYS A 184 -14.25 -2.36 -8.14
C CYS A 184 -15.71 -2.36 -7.71
N ARG A 185 -15.96 -1.85 -6.51
CA ARG A 185 -17.26 -1.34 -6.11
C ARG A 185 -17.36 0.11 -6.53
N HIS A 186 -18.39 0.46 -7.28
CA HIS A 186 -18.64 1.85 -7.66
C HIS A 186 -19.74 2.47 -6.79
N VAL A 187 -19.56 3.74 -6.43
CA VAL A 187 -20.47 4.53 -5.59
C VAL A 187 -20.66 5.92 -6.17
N ALA A 188 -21.79 6.56 -5.89
CA ALA A 188 -22.02 7.94 -6.28
C ALA A 188 -20.97 8.85 -5.62
N ARG A 189 -20.29 9.66 -6.44
CA ARG A 189 -19.23 10.57 -6.02
C ARG A 189 -19.69 11.53 -4.94
N ALA A 190 -20.85 12.16 -5.11
CA ALA A 190 -21.44 13.06 -4.11
C ALA A 190 -21.61 12.39 -2.74
N LYS A 191 -22.05 11.12 -2.72
CA LYS A 191 -22.23 10.35 -1.48
C LYS A 191 -20.89 10.02 -0.80
N ALA A 192 -19.87 9.69 -1.59
CA ALA A 192 -18.54 9.44 -1.05
C ALA A 192 -17.92 10.73 -0.48
N MET A 193 -18.12 11.86 -1.15
CA MET A 193 -17.66 13.16 -0.66
C MET A 193 -18.36 13.60 0.63
N ALA A 194 -19.68 13.45 0.72
CA ALA A 194 -20.41 13.74 1.95
C ALA A 194 -19.86 12.93 3.16
N ARG A 195 -19.55 11.64 2.95
CA ARG A 195 -18.92 10.80 4.00
C ARG A 195 -17.52 11.27 4.39
N LYS A 196 -16.74 11.78 3.44
CA LYS A 196 -15.43 12.37 3.73
C LYS A 196 -15.59 13.58 4.65
N ASP A 197 -16.54 14.46 4.33
CA ASP A 197 -16.78 15.68 5.09
C ASP A 197 -17.29 15.36 6.50
N GLU A 198 -18.18 14.37 6.64
CA GLU A 198 -18.61 13.83 7.94
C GLU A 198 -17.44 13.29 8.77
N ASN A 199 -16.44 12.67 8.12
CA ASN A 199 -15.24 12.12 8.78
C ASN A 199 -14.10 13.13 8.96
N ALA A 200 -14.20 14.35 8.43
CA ALA A 200 -13.13 15.34 8.47
C ALA A 200 -12.57 15.64 9.88
N PRO A 201 -13.39 15.72 10.95
CA PRO A 201 -12.88 15.90 12.31
C PRO A 201 -11.90 14.80 12.74
N ARG A 202 -12.18 13.53 12.39
CA ARG A 202 -11.29 12.41 12.71
C ARG A 202 -9.93 12.53 12.02
N HIS A 203 -9.90 13.04 10.79
CA HIS A 203 -8.63 13.27 10.08
C HIS A 203 -7.80 14.40 10.71
N ILE A 204 -8.44 15.40 11.32
CA ILE A 204 -7.71 16.46 12.04
C ILE A 204 -7.06 15.87 13.29
N GLU A 205 -7.81 15.11 14.08
CA GLU A 205 -7.28 14.40 15.26
C GLU A 205 -6.13 13.47 14.88
N ALA A 206 -6.24 12.77 13.74
CA ALA A 206 -5.20 11.88 13.21
C ALA A 206 -3.81 12.53 13.09
N LYS A 207 -3.73 13.83 12.78
CA LYS A 207 -2.44 14.54 12.69
C LYS A 207 -1.68 14.62 14.02
N SER A 208 -2.35 14.38 15.13
CA SER A 208 -1.84 14.61 16.48
C SER A 208 -1.64 13.34 17.32
N VAL A 209 -2.04 12.18 16.81
CA VAL A 209 -1.95 10.91 17.56
C VAL A 209 -0.56 10.29 17.38
N GLU A 210 0.20 10.20 18.48
CA GLU A 210 1.42 9.39 18.52
C GLU A 210 1.05 7.91 18.45
N GLN A 211 1.71 7.17 17.57
CA GLN A 211 1.46 5.74 17.36
C GLN A 211 2.60 4.92 17.92
N VAL A 212 2.26 3.90 18.71
CA VAL A 212 3.23 3.01 19.37
C VAL A 212 3.47 1.78 18.52
N VAL A 213 4.74 1.49 18.26
CA VAL A 213 5.18 0.22 17.66
C VAL A 213 5.34 -0.81 18.77
N PRO A 214 4.74 -2.02 18.66
CA PRO A 214 4.89 -3.05 19.68
C PRO A 214 6.35 -3.43 19.95
N ALA A 215 6.64 -3.83 21.20
CA ALA A 215 7.98 -4.29 21.57
C ALA A 215 8.47 -5.47 20.70
N GLY A 216 9.78 -5.50 20.45
CA GLY A 216 10.45 -6.54 19.66
C GLY A 216 10.41 -6.31 18.14
N PHE A 217 9.80 -5.22 17.67
CA PHE A 217 9.91 -4.79 16.28
C PHE A 217 11.10 -3.83 16.10
N GLU A 218 11.89 -4.06 15.06
CA GLU A 218 13.06 -3.25 14.73
C GLU A 218 12.83 -2.46 13.44
N LEU A 219 13.38 -1.25 13.35
CA LEU A 219 13.26 -0.43 12.15
C LEU A 219 13.92 -1.13 10.94
N PHE A 220 13.20 -1.21 9.82
CA PHE A 220 13.76 -1.67 8.55
C PHE A 220 14.56 -0.54 7.88
N ASP A 221 15.77 -0.33 8.37
CA ASP A 221 16.71 0.72 7.93
C ASP A 221 17.14 0.62 6.45
N LYS A 222 17.10 -0.59 5.88
CA LYS A 222 17.44 -0.90 4.48
C LYS A 222 16.24 -0.89 3.53
N ALA A 223 15.13 -0.27 3.93
CA ALA A 223 13.99 -0.07 3.06
C ALA A 223 14.36 0.73 1.78
N SER A 224 13.65 0.44 0.68
CA SER A 224 13.89 1.09 -0.62
C SER A 224 13.59 2.59 -0.59
N ALA A 225 13.97 3.34 -1.63
CA ALA A 225 13.60 4.75 -1.74
C ALA A 225 12.07 4.92 -1.68
N TYR A 226 11.35 4.06 -2.40
CA TYR A 226 9.89 4.05 -2.41
C TYR A 226 9.28 3.78 -1.03
N SER A 227 9.68 2.66 -0.39
CA SER A 227 9.15 2.27 0.91
C SER A 227 9.44 3.33 1.98
N ARG A 228 10.64 3.94 1.98
CA ARG A 228 10.99 5.02 2.91
C ARG A 228 10.20 6.31 2.66
N GLY A 229 9.89 6.61 1.39
CA GLY A 229 9.06 7.74 1.00
C GLY A 229 7.61 7.61 1.46
N ILE A 230 7.13 6.38 1.71
CA ILE A 230 5.83 6.12 2.34
C ILE A 230 5.92 6.32 3.86
N GLY A 231 6.91 5.72 4.52
CA GLY A 231 7.09 5.88 5.96
C GLY A 231 7.90 4.74 6.59
N PRO A 232 8.25 4.85 7.89
CA PRO A 232 9.05 3.84 8.57
C PRO A 232 8.28 2.52 8.67
N VAL A 233 8.94 1.43 8.32
CA VAL A 233 8.44 0.06 8.48
C VAL A 233 9.27 -0.63 9.54
N TYR A 234 8.62 -1.34 10.45
CA TYR A 234 9.25 -2.09 11.50
C TYR A 234 9.01 -3.58 11.28
N VAL A 235 10.01 -4.39 11.57
CA VAL A 235 10.03 -5.82 11.26
C VAL A 235 10.37 -6.59 12.52
N ARG A 236 9.68 -7.70 12.73
CA ARG A 236 10.06 -8.71 13.71
C ARG A 236 10.13 -10.04 12.99
N GLN A 237 11.28 -10.68 13.05
CA GLN A 237 11.44 -12.03 12.55
C GLN A 237 11.08 -13.01 13.66
N GLU A 238 10.09 -13.85 13.40
CA GLU A 238 9.82 -15.04 14.21
C GLU A 238 10.56 -16.25 13.59
N ALA A 239 10.18 -17.49 13.94
CA ALA A 239 10.88 -18.68 13.44
C ALA A 239 10.85 -18.79 11.90
N ASP A 240 9.68 -19.09 11.33
CA ASP A 240 9.47 -19.23 9.87
C ASP A 240 8.62 -18.11 9.28
N ASP A 241 8.09 -17.23 10.13
CA ASP A 241 7.22 -16.13 9.75
C ASP A 241 7.89 -14.80 10.04
N VAL A 242 7.44 -13.76 9.33
CA VAL A 242 7.93 -12.40 9.54
C VAL A 242 6.74 -11.48 9.69
N SER A 243 6.73 -10.75 10.80
CA SER A 243 5.72 -9.74 11.08
C SER A 243 6.25 -8.35 10.76
N LEU A 244 5.40 -7.51 10.18
CA LEU A 244 5.70 -6.11 9.90
C LEU A 244 4.63 -5.19 10.50
N VAL A 245 5.08 -4.02 10.94
CA VAL A 245 4.27 -2.91 11.46
C VAL A 245 4.64 -1.64 10.73
N GLN A 246 3.64 -0.83 10.38
CA GLN A 246 3.87 0.52 9.89
C GLN A 246 2.88 1.49 10.55
N PRO A 247 3.38 2.51 11.28
CA PRO A 247 2.58 3.65 11.67
C PRO A 247 1.96 4.31 10.44
N THR A 248 0.68 4.67 10.53
CA THR A 248 -0.07 5.25 9.42
C THR A 248 -0.14 6.76 9.50
N GLY A 249 -0.48 7.44 8.40
CA GLY A 249 -0.69 8.88 8.39
C GLY A 249 -1.58 9.32 7.24
N LEU A 250 -1.98 10.59 7.25
CA LEU A 250 -2.92 11.15 6.26
C LEU A 250 -2.39 11.09 4.82
N HIS A 251 -1.07 11.12 4.62
CA HIS A 251 -0.47 10.98 3.29
C HIS A 251 -0.56 9.57 2.72
N MET A 252 -1.05 8.60 3.51
CA MET A 252 -1.34 7.23 3.09
C MET A 252 -2.83 7.03 2.77
N CYS A 253 -3.65 8.07 2.92
CA CYS A 253 -5.08 8.02 2.66
C CYS A 253 -5.41 8.31 1.20
N ASN A 254 -6.55 7.79 0.78
CA ASN A 254 -7.20 8.17 -0.45
C ASN A 254 -7.97 9.49 -0.31
N SER A 255 -8.54 9.95 -1.42
CA SER A 255 -9.33 11.18 -1.49
C SER A 255 -10.57 11.16 -0.60
N GLY A 256 -11.03 9.98 -0.18
CA GLY A 256 -12.13 9.76 0.77
C GLY A 256 -11.70 9.69 2.24
N GLY A 257 -10.39 9.75 2.53
CA GLY A 257 -9.84 9.79 3.89
C GLY A 257 -9.53 8.44 4.53
N ALA A 258 -9.85 7.32 3.88
CA ALA A 258 -9.43 5.98 4.33
C ALA A 258 -8.03 5.65 3.78
N LEU A 259 -7.31 4.70 4.39
CA LEU A 259 -6.05 4.21 3.83
C LEU A 259 -6.22 3.76 2.37
N HIS A 260 -5.33 4.21 1.49
CA HIS A 260 -5.41 3.97 0.05
C HIS A 260 -5.17 2.49 -0.30
N GLY A 261 -5.82 1.98 -1.34
CA GLY A 261 -5.67 0.59 -1.80
C GLY A 261 -4.25 0.26 -2.23
N GLY A 262 -3.71 1.06 -3.16
CA GLY A 262 -2.29 1.07 -3.54
C GLY A 262 -1.30 1.18 -2.36
N TYR A 263 -1.62 1.93 -1.30
CA TYR A 263 -0.77 1.99 -0.11
C TYR A 263 -0.73 0.64 0.61
N MET A 264 -1.89 0.04 0.89
CA MET A 264 -1.97 -1.26 1.55
C MET A 264 -1.24 -2.34 0.74
N MET A 265 -1.38 -2.33 -0.59
CA MET A 265 -0.64 -3.24 -1.47
C MET A 265 0.87 -2.96 -1.50
N SER A 266 1.29 -1.70 -1.42
CA SER A 266 2.71 -1.32 -1.33
C SER A 266 3.37 -1.81 -0.04
N PHE A 267 2.64 -1.71 1.07
CA PHE A 267 3.07 -2.29 2.35
C PHE A 267 3.12 -3.82 2.29
N ALA A 268 2.09 -4.47 1.71
CA ALA A 268 2.07 -5.92 1.53
C ALA A 268 3.21 -6.43 0.63
N ASP A 269 3.53 -5.74 -0.48
CA ASP A 269 4.67 -6.05 -1.36
C ASP A 269 6.01 -5.89 -0.63
N THR A 270 6.15 -4.84 0.19
CA THR A 270 7.31 -4.67 1.08
C THR A 270 7.41 -5.82 2.08
N ALA A 271 6.29 -6.24 2.65
CA ALA A 271 6.20 -7.32 3.64
C ALA A 271 6.64 -8.67 3.06
N ILE A 272 6.06 -9.11 1.93
CA ILE A 272 6.44 -10.37 1.28
C ILE A 272 7.92 -10.36 0.85
N THR A 273 8.40 -9.23 0.31
CA THR A 273 9.79 -9.09 -0.14
C THR A 273 10.75 -9.18 1.03
N ARG A 274 10.42 -8.53 2.14
CA ARG A 274 11.23 -8.58 3.35
C ARG A 274 11.22 -9.97 3.98
N ALA A 275 10.05 -10.61 4.08
CA ALA A 275 9.90 -11.95 4.62
C ALA A 275 10.68 -12.99 3.80
N ALA A 276 10.49 -13.01 2.48
CA ALA A 276 11.23 -13.88 1.58
C ALA A 276 12.74 -13.67 1.73
N SER A 277 13.20 -12.41 1.77
CA SER A 277 14.62 -12.10 1.93
C SER A 277 15.21 -12.60 3.25
N LEU A 278 14.48 -12.50 4.37
CA LEU A 278 14.96 -12.91 5.69
C LEU A 278 14.99 -14.43 5.84
N VAL A 279 13.95 -15.11 5.39
CA VAL A 279 13.81 -16.57 5.56
C VAL A 279 14.69 -17.34 4.57
N THR A 280 14.95 -16.79 3.39
CA THR A 280 15.74 -17.48 2.35
C THR A 280 17.19 -17.01 2.26
N GLY A 281 17.51 -15.81 2.73
CA GLY A 281 18.80 -15.15 2.48
C GLY A 281 19.01 -14.74 1.02
N MET A 282 18.03 -14.96 0.14
CA MET A 282 18.10 -14.66 -1.29
C MET A 282 17.58 -13.25 -1.59
N ALA A 283 17.79 -12.78 -2.83
CA ALA A 283 17.20 -11.57 -3.39
C ALA A 283 15.84 -11.93 -4.05
N PRO A 284 14.70 -11.51 -3.47
CA PRO A 284 13.40 -11.84 -4.00
C PRO A 284 12.88 -10.77 -4.97
N SER A 285 12.10 -11.20 -5.97
CA SER A 285 11.36 -10.33 -6.89
C SER A 285 9.93 -10.85 -7.01
N THR A 286 8.93 -9.97 -6.88
CA THR A 286 7.52 -10.33 -7.03
C THR A 286 7.24 -10.73 -8.49
N VAL A 287 6.64 -11.90 -8.69
CA VAL A 287 6.23 -12.44 -10.01
C VAL A 287 4.72 -12.29 -10.19
N SER A 288 3.97 -12.60 -9.15
CA SER A 288 2.52 -12.35 -9.11
C SER A 288 2.10 -11.89 -7.72
N PHE A 289 1.04 -11.09 -7.67
CA PHE A 289 0.45 -10.57 -6.46
C PHE A 289 -1.07 -10.53 -6.62
N ALA A 290 -1.81 -11.03 -5.64
CA ALA A 290 -3.26 -10.94 -5.59
C ALA A 290 -3.69 -10.40 -4.22
N ALA A 291 -4.73 -9.57 -4.23
CA ALA A 291 -5.25 -8.93 -3.04
C ALA A 291 -6.78 -8.81 -3.04
N GLU A 292 -7.37 -9.01 -1.86
CA GLU A 292 -8.78 -8.77 -1.58
C GLU A 292 -8.93 -7.74 -0.46
N PHE A 293 -9.61 -6.63 -0.76
CA PHE A 293 -9.86 -5.55 0.19
C PHE A 293 -11.10 -5.89 1.02
N LEU A 294 -10.87 -6.18 2.30
CA LEU A 294 -11.89 -6.65 3.23
C LEU A 294 -12.54 -5.50 3.98
N SER A 295 -11.76 -4.47 4.32
CA SER A 295 -12.28 -3.26 4.95
C SER A 295 -11.38 -2.03 4.84
N ALA A 296 -11.94 -0.86 5.12
CA ALA A 296 -11.21 0.40 5.16
C ALA A 296 -10.33 0.48 6.41
N GLY A 297 -9.09 0.96 6.23
CA GLY A 297 -8.19 1.30 7.32
C GLY A 297 -8.23 2.78 7.69
N ASP A 298 -7.69 3.09 8.87
CA ASP A 298 -7.68 4.39 9.52
C ASP A 298 -6.25 4.95 9.64
N PRO A 299 -6.00 6.26 9.47
CA PRO A 299 -4.65 6.84 9.53
C PRO A 299 -4.07 6.98 10.94
N THR A 300 -4.81 6.69 12.02
CA THR A 300 -4.41 6.95 13.41
C THR A 300 -3.79 5.77 14.14
N VAL A 301 -3.77 4.58 13.51
CA VAL A 301 -3.38 3.33 14.15
C VAL A 301 -2.44 2.57 13.23
N PRO A 302 -1.34 1.99 13.72
CA PRO A 302 -0.47 1.19 12.88
C PRO A 302 -1.21 0.05 12.19
N ILE A 303 -0.82 -0.24 10.96
CA ILE A 303 -1.19 -1.50 10.32
C ILE A 303 -0.14 -2.57 10.65
N THR A 304 -0.61 -3.80 10.82
CA THR A 304 0.22 -4.97 11.08
C THR A 304 0.00 -6.02 10.01
N THR A 305 1.01 -6.81 9.69
CA THR A 305 0.82 -8.03 8.91
C THR A 305 1.79 -9.11 9.34
N ARG A 306 1.34 -10.36 9.32
CA ARG A 306 2.18 -11.54 9.47
C ARG A 306 2.25 -12.24 8.13
N VAL A 307 3.47 -12.40 7.60
CA VAL A 307 3.71 -13.07 6.34
C VAL A 307 4.04 -14.53 6.58
N GLU A 308 3.23 -15.40 6.01
CA GLU A 308 3.46 -16.84 5.96
C GLU A 308 4.15 -17.22 4.66
N ILE A 309 5.05 -18.21 4.71
CA ILE A 309 5.69 -18.80 3.52
C ILE A 309 5.32 -20.28 3.42
N PRO A 310 4.10 -20.62 2.93
CA PRO A 310 3.64 -22.01 2.87
C PRO A 310 4.56 -22.96 2.09
N ARG A 311 5.29 -22.43 1.11
CA ARG A 311 6.25 -23.21 0.31
C ARG A 311 7.39 -22.35 -0.18
N ARG A 312 8.62 -22.86 -0.03
CA ARG A 312 9.83 -22.33 -0.65
C ARG A 312 10.59 -23.42 -1.39
N GLY A 313 10.97 -23.14 -2.62
CA GLY A 313 11.88 -23.94 -3.44
C GLY A 313 13.22 -23.24 -3.64
N LYS A 314 14.02 -23.74 -4.59
CA LYS A 314 15.34 -23.17 -4.91
C LYS A 314 15.27 -21.79 -5.59
N SER A 315 14.20 -21.53 -6.34
CA SER A 315 14.05 -20.32 -7.16
C SER A 315 12.68 -19.66 -7.01
N ILE A 316 11.72 -20.29 -6.31
CA ILE A 316 10.36 -19.77 -6.16
C ILE A 316 9.92 -19.90 -4.71
N ALA A 317 9.27 -18.87 -4.17
CA ALA A 317 8.53 -18.92 -2.91
C ALA A 317 7.08 -18.49 -3.11
N PHE A 318 6.19 -19.09 -2.34
CA PHE A 318 4.78 -18.71 -2.25
C PHE A 318 4.57 -18.10 -0.87
N LEU A 319 3.98 -16.91 -0.84
CA LEU A 319 3.75 -16.15 0.38
C LEU A 319 2.30 -15.70 0.44
N ARG A 320 1.80 -15.54 1.66
CA ARG A 320 0.49 -14.95 1.92
C ARG A 320 0.50 -14.20 3.23
N GLY A 321 -0.44 -13.29 3.39
CA GLY A 321 -0.63 -12.60 4.66
C GLY A 321 -1.99 -11.95 4.78
N LEU A 322 -2.27 -11.52 5.99
CA LEU A 322 -3.43 -10.72 6.34
C LEU A 322 -2.91 -9.41 6.91
N LEU A 323 -3.32 -8.30 6.32
CA LEU A 323 -3.07 -6.96 6.83
C LEU A 323 -4.21 -6.62 7.79
N GLU A 324 -3.87 -6.25 9.00
CA GLU A 324 -4.80 -6.00 10.08
C GLU A 324 -4.55 -4.64 10.72
N GLN A 325 -5.60 -4.09 11.33
CA GLN A 325 -5.53 -2.90 12.16
C GLN A 325 -6.53 -3.05 13.30
N ASN A 326 -6.08 -2.91 14.54
CA ASN A 326 -6.91 -3.15 15.74
C ASN A 326 -7.67 -4.51 15.71
N GLY A 327 -7.01 -5.57 15.24
CA GLY A 327 -7.62 -6.91 15.13
C GLY A 327 -8.70 -7.03 14.04
N ARG A 328 -8.84 -6.03 13.18
CA ARG A 328 -9.73 -6.06 12.00
C ARG A 328 -8.92 -6.30 10.74
N ALA A 329 -9.35 -7.28 9.95
CA ALA A 329 -8.78 -7.57 8.64
C ALA A 329 -9.07 -6.46 7.62
N LEU A 330 -8.02 -5.89 7.03
CA LEU A 330 -8.07 -4.85 6.00
C LEU A 330 -7.84 -5.41 4.60
N LEU A 331 -6.78 -6.20 4.42
CA LEU A 331 -6.34 -6.74 3.12
C LEU A 331 -5.89 -8.20 3.29
N SER A 332 -6.51 -9.13 2.57
CA SER A 332 -5.94 -10.45 2.31
C SER A 332 -5.04 -10.35 1.09
N TYR A 333 -3.87 -10.99 1.12
CA TYR A 333 -2.99 -11.02 -0.04
C TYR A 333 -2.20 -12.32 -0.16
N SER A 334 -1.80 -12.63 -1.40
CA SER A 334 -0.89 -13.71 -1.72
C SER A 334 0.04 -13.33 -2.86
N ALA A 335 1.21 -13.96 -2.90
CA ALA A 335 2.20 -13.66 -3.91
C ALA A 335 3.06 -14.87 -4.26
N THR A 336 3.52 -14.89 -5.51
CA THR A 336 4.62 -15.76 -5.95
C THR A 336 5.86 -14.89 -6.14
N MET A 337 6.98 -15.32 -5.58
CA MET A 337 8.26 -14.62 -5.69
C MET A 337 9.30 -15.47 -6.37
N LEU A 338 10.07 -14.85 -7.26
CA LEU A 338 11.31 -15.38 -7.81
C LEU A 338 12.44 -15.10 -6.83
N LEU A 339 13.28 -16.09 -6.56
CA LEU A 339 14.43 -16.01 -5.67
C LEU A 339 15.71 -16.14 -6.47
N ARG A 340 16.64 -15.19 -6.28
CA ARG A 340 17.99 -15.24 -6.85
C ARG A 340 19.06 -15.17 -5.76
N PRO A 341 20.21 -15.83 -5.91
CA PRO A 341 21.34 -15.57 -5.03
C PRO A 341 21.66 -14.08 -4.99
N ARG A 342 22.06 -13.56 -3.83
CA ARG A 342 22.63 -12.22 -3.76
C ARG A 342 23.97 -12.25 -4.50
N GLY A 343 24.16 -11.30 -5.42
CA GLY A 343 25.43 -11.09 -6.11
C GLY A 343 26.53 -10.59 -5.18
#